data_AF-A0A1N7FL65-F1
#
_entry.id   AF-A0A1N7FL65-F1
#
_cell.length_a   1.000
_cell.length_b   1.000
_cell.length_c   1.000
_cell.angle_alpha   90.00
_cell.angle_beta   90.00
_cell.angle_gamma   90.00
#
_symmetry.space_group_name_H-M   'P 1'
#
loop_
_entity.id
_entity.type
_entity.pdbx_description
1 polymer ?
#
loop_
_entity_poly.entity_id
_entity_poly.type
_entity_poly.pdbx_seq_one_letter_code
_entity_poly.pdbx_strand_id
1 'polypeptide(L)'
;MPEDNRFAGLSEAVDEDDSDDSTGGESATDDVDTAVDSSDQSGSTEVDYDSDRDETVTESEPSPDSTDTEPAESDDPTAFPFDATEKKTVYVRPETVAEVEDVRALVDAQLRTDHDVRDLTGREFYDAVFQLAASDTDGLIEELLEAREE
;
A
#
# COMPACT_ATOMS: atom_id res chain seq x y z
N MET A 1 -15.83 -32.91 -24.00
CA MET A 1 -15.43 -31.63 -23.40
C MET A 1 -15.54 -30.60 -24.52
N PRO A 2 -16.11 -29.40 -24.31
CA PRO A 2 -16.17 -28.38 -25.34
C PRO A 2 -14.77 -27.85 -25.68
N GLU A 3 -14.56 -27.46 -26.94
CA GLU A 3 -13.24 -27.23 -27.56
C GLU A 3 -12.90 -25.73 -27.69
N ASP A 4 -13.52 -24.88 -26.86
CA ASP A 4 -13.48 -23.42 -26.97
C ASP A 4 -12.17 -22.81 -26.43
N ASN A 5 -11.07 -23.05 -27.14
CA ASN A 5 -9.80 -22.36 -26.96
C ASN A 5 -9.95 -20.88 -27.35
N ARG A 6 -10.41 -20.05 -26.39
CA ARG A 6 -10.62 -18.59 -26.57
C ARG A 6 -9.38 -17.81 -27.04
N PHE A 7 -8.20 -18.39 -26.94
CA PHE A 7 -6.94 -17.80 -27.41
C PHE A 7 -6.68 -17.99 -28.91
N ALA A 8 -7.44 -18.83 -29.60
CA ALA A 8 -7.28 -19.08 -31.05
C ALA A 8 -7.67 -17.90 -31.95
N GLY A 9 -8.26 -16.84 -31.40
CA GLY A 9 -8.66 -15.62 -32.14
C GLY A 9 -7.74 -14.41 -31.96
N LEU A 10 -6.65 -14.51 -31.18
CA LEU A 10 -5.77 -13.38 -30.87
C LEU A 10 -4.54 -13.28 -31.78
N SER A 11 -4.21 -14.33 -32.55
CA SER A 11 -3.08 -14.32 -33.49
C SER A 11 -3.41 -13.74 -34.87
N GLU A 12 -4.69 -13.59 -35.22
CA GLU A 12 -5.13 -13.14 -36.56
C GLU A 12 -5.41 -11.62 -36.62
N ALA A 13 -5.34 -10.91 -35.48
CA ALA A 13 -5.60 -9.47 -35.37
C ALA A 13 -4.32 -8.60 -35.39
N VAL A 14 -3.16 -9.18 -35.75
CA VAL A 14 -1.83 -8.53 -35.68
C VAL A 14 -1.13 -8.42 -37.05
N ASP A 15 -1.67 -9.03 -38.11
CA ASP A 15 -1.03 -9.09 -39.44
C ASP A 15 -1.65 -8.16 -40.51
N GLU A 16 -2.67 -7.35 -40.18
CA GLU A 16 -3.38 -6.47 -41.14
C GLU A 16 -3.62 -5.05 -40.59
N ASP A 17 -2.66 -4.13 -40.79
CA ASP A 17 -2.78 -3.00 -41.75
C ASP A 17 -1.53 -2.07 -41.64
N ASP A 18 -0.61 -2.21 -42.59
CA ASP A 18 0.46 -1.24 -42.86
C ASP A 18 0.13 -0.59 -44.22
N SER A 19 -0.51 0.59 -44.17
CA SER A 19 -0.93 1.35 -45.36
C SER A 19 -0.75 2.86 -45.19
N ASP A 20 -0.34 3.51 -46.27
CA ASP A 20 0.26 4.85 -46.36
C ASP A 20 -0.76 6.00 -46.62
N ASP A 21 -0.24 7.23 -46.59
CA ASP A 21 -0.63 8.41 -47.38
C ASP A 21 -1.45 9.58 -46.73
N SER A 22 -0.66 10.61 -46.38
CA SER A 22 -0.86 12.07 -46.44
C SER A 22 -2.25 12.71 -46.64
N THR A 23 -2.62 13.59 -45.69
CA THR A 23 -3.01 15.00 -45.93
C THR A 23 -2.59 15.80 -44.68
N GLY A 24 -2.11 17.05 -44.72
CA GLY A 24 -2.32 18.13 -45.68
C GLY A 24 -2.91 19.33 -44.93
N GLY A 25 -2.11 20.01 -44.10
CA GLY A 25 -2.60 21.03 -43.16
C GLY A 25 -1.59 22.16 -42.92
N GLU A 26 -1.69 23.21 -43.75
CA GLU A 26 -0.85 24.41 -43.69
C GLU A 26 -1.41 25.47 -42.72
N SER A 27 -0.54 26.10 -41.91
CA SER A 27 -0.81 27.40 -41.29
C SER A 27 0.53 28.05 -40.91
N ALA A 28 0.72 29.32 -41.31
CA ALA A 28 2.03 29.98 -41.33
C ALA A 28 2.16 31.13 -40.30
N THR A 29 3.27 31.14 -39.56
CA THR A 29 4.01 32.28 -38.99
C THR A 29 5.42 31.75 -38.69
N ASP A 30 6.48 32.09 -39.42
CA ASP A 30 7.20 33.38 -39.46
C ASP A 30 8.11 33.60 -38.23
N ASP A 31 9.35 34.00 -38.52
CA ASP A 31 10.46 34.46 -37.66
C ASP A 31 11.43 33.49 -36.90
N VAL A 32 12.71 33.89 -37.03
CA VAL A 32 13.96 33.70 -36.24
C VAL A 32 14.81 32.40 -36.24
N ASP A 33 16.01 32.61 -36.79
CA ASP A 33 17.36 32.25 -36.30
C ASP A 33 18.06 30.90 -36.57
N THR A 34 19.14 31.06 -37.36
CA THR A 34 20.51 30.57 -37.10
C THR A 34 20.74 29.08 -36.85
N ALA A 35 21.32 28.44 -37.85
CA ALA A 35 21.96 27.14 -37.71
C ALA A 35 23.11 27.18 -36.68
N VAL A 36 22.94 26.43 -35.59
CA VAL A 36 24.05 25.95 -34.76
C VAL A 36 24.17 24.44 -34.96
N ASP A 37 25.16 24.04 -35.75
CA ASP A 37 25.61 22.65 -35.81
C ASP A 37 26.50 22.38 -34.60
N SER A 38 26.03 21.55 -33.66
CA SER A 38 26.87 20.91 -32.65
C SER A 38 26.14 19.69 -32.10
N SER A 39 26.66 18.51 -32.43
CA SER A 39 26.20 17.24 -31.89
C SER A 39 26.46 17.18 -30.39
N ASP A 40 25.42 17.06 -29.56
CA ASP A 40 25.54 16.52 -28.21
C ASP A 40 24.71 15.24 -28.09
N GLN A 41 25.41 14.14 -27.82
CA GLN A 41 24.85 12.80 -27.73
C GLN A 41 24.38 12.54 -26.30
N SER A 42 23.33 13.24 -25.87
CA SER A 42 22.65 12.95 -24.61
C SER A 42 21.64 11.84 -24.81
N GLY A 43 22.05 10.61 -24.51
CA GLY A 43 21.15 9.45 -24.48
C GLY A 43 20.10 9.64 -23.38
N SER A 44 18.86 9.90 -23.80
CA SER A 44 17.71 9.89 -22.89
C SER A 44 17.50 8.47 -22.41
N THR A 45 17.93 8.17 -21.18
CA THR A 45 17.48 6.97 -20.47
C THR A 45 16.08 7.27 -19.94
N GLU A 46 15.08 7.03 -20.79
CA GLU A 46 13.70 7.01 -20.34
C GLU A 46 13.54 5.85 -19.34
N VAL A 47 13.46 6.22 -18.07
CA VAL A 47 13.05 5.32 -17.01
C VAL A 47 11.53 5.28 -17.02
N ASP A 48 10.97 4.29 -17.72
CA ASP A 48 9.58 3.88 -17.54
C ASP A 48 9.33 3.60 -16.06
N TYR A 49 8.63 4.53 -15.41
CA TYR A 49 7.97 4.25 -14.15
C TYR A 49 6.70 3.47 -14.48
N ASP A 50 6.83 2.14 -14.44
CA ASP A 50 5.71 1.21 -14.41
C ASP A 50 4.84 1.57 -13.19
N SER A 51 3.76 2.31 -13.47
CA SER A 51 2.91 2.97 -12.47
C SER A 51 1.58 2.22 -12.31
N ASP A 52 1.62 0.90 -12.46
CA ASP A 52 0.46 0.00 -12.34
C ASP A 52 0.68 -1.06 -11.26
N ARG A 53 1.06 -0.60 -10.05
CA ARG A 53 0.88 -1.38 -8.80
C ARG A 53 -0.28 -0.86 -7.96
N ASP A 54 -1.43 -0.71 -8.59
CA ASP A 54 -2.72 -0.83 -7.89
C ASP A 54 -2.95 -2.33 -7.56
N GLU A 55 -2.14 -2.87 -6.65
CA GLU A 55 -2.48 -4.13 -6.02
C GLU A 55 -3.65 -3.89 -5.09
N THR A 56 -4.86 -4.04 -5.64
CA THR A 56 -6.06 -4.34 -4.89
C THR A 56 -5.81 -5.62 -4.09
N VAL A 57 -5.29 -5.45 -2.87
CA VAL A 57 -5.21 -6.50 -1.86
C VAL A 57 -6.64 -6.91 -1.56
N THR A 58 -7.12 -7.88 -2.32
CA THR A 58 -8.36 -8.59 -2.03
C THR A 58 -8.07 -9.37 -0.77
N GLU A 59 -8.39 -8.77 0.38
CA GLU A 59 -8.30 -9.39 1.68
C GLU A 59 -9.13 -10.66 1.63
N SER A 60 -8.45 -11.78 1.41
CA SER A 60 -9.08 -13.09 1.41
C SER A 60 -9.40 -13.39 2.86
N GLU A 61 -10.63 -13.09 3.28
CA GLU A 61 -11.13 -13.39 4.62
C GLU A 61 -10.69 -14.82 4.97
N PRO A 62 -9.82 -14.99 5.99
CA PRO A 62 -9.45 -16.33 6.40
C PRO A 62 -10.72 -16.97 6.95
N SER A 63 -11.19 -18.01 6.26
CA SER A 63 -12.24 -18.87 6.80
C SER A 63 -11.82 -19.29 8.21
N PRO A 64 -12.71 -19.21 9.22
CA PRO A 64 -12.40 -19.65 10.57
C PRO A 64 -12.38 -21.18 10.61
N ASP A 65 -11.40 -21.78 9.93
CA ASP A 65 -10.97 -23.13 10.21
C ASP A 65 -10.55 -23.12 11.68
N SER A 66 -11.30 -23.88 12.48
CA SER A 66 -11.19 -23.80 13.93
C SER A 66 -9.92 -24.53 14.35
N THR A 67 -8.80 -23.81 14.34
CA THR A 67 -7.60 -24.22 15.05
C THR A 67 -7.94 -24.26 16.53
N ASP A 68 -8.29 -25.47 16.96
CA ASP A 68 -8.28 -25.99 18.32
C ASP A 68 -7.07 -25.41 19.06
N THR A 69 -7.29 -24.28 19.73
CA THR A 69 -6.26 -23.56 20.47
C THR A 69 -6.29 -24.12 21.88
N GLU A 70 -5.78 -25.34 22.02
CA GLU A 70 -5.33 -25.85 23.31
C GLU A 70 -4.40 -24.78 23.91
N PRO A 71 -4.60 -24.37 25.18
CA PRO A 71 -3.77 -23.33 25.78
C PRO A 71 -2.32 -23.84 25.80
N ALA A 72 -1.41 -23.05 25.21
CA ALA A 72 0.01 -23.37 25.19
C ALA A 72 0.57 -23.33 26.61
N GLU A 73 0.61 -24.50 27.27
CA GLU A 73 1.27 -24.65 28.56
C GLU A 73 2.73 -24.22 28.41
N SER A 74 3.19 -23.33 29.29
CA SER A 74 4.35 -22.46 29.07
C SER A 74 5.73 -23.15 29.17
N ASP A 75 5.77 -24.46 29.00
CA ASP A 75 6.93 -25.36 29.11
C ASP A 75 7.22 -26.08 27.77
N ASP A 76 6.86 -25.45 26.63
CA ASP A 76 7.23 -25.98 25.31
C ASP A 76 8.77 -25.90 25.10
N PRO A 77 9.45 -27.04 24.85
CA PRO A 77 10.91 -27.09 24.75
C PRO A 77 11.41 -26.69 23.35
N THR A 78 10.75 -25.74 22.68
CA THR A 78 11.24 -25.18 21.42
C THR A 78 12.63 -24.57 21.63
N ALA A 79 13.53 -24.83 20.68
CA ALA A 79 14.91 -24.32 20.76
C ALA A 79 15.01 -22.79 20.75
N PHE A 80 13.92 -22.11 20.40
CA PHE A 80 13.71 -20.67 20.47
C PHE A 80 12.32 -20.42 21.07
N PRO A 81 12.20 -20.11 22.37
CA PRO A 81 10.92 -19.74 22.96
C PRO A 81 10.46 -18.41 22.36
N PHE A 82 9.15 -18.28 22.14
CA PHE A 82 8.50 -17.05 21.69
C PHE A 82 7.51 -16.58 22.76
N ASP A 83 7.33 -15.27 22.88
CA ASP A 83 6.32 -14.72 23.78
C ASP A 83 4.90 -15.03 23.27
N ALA A 84 4.07 -15.61 24.14
CA ALA A 84 2.67 -15.87 23.82
C ALA A 84 1.93 -14.56 23.52
N THR A 85 1.17 -14.53 22.43
CA THR A 85 0.42 -13.35 21.98
C THR A 85 -1.04 -13.73 21.75
N GLU A 86 -1.98 -12.96 22.30
CA GLU A 86 -3.41 -13.17 22.11
C GLU A 86 -3.97 -12.27 20.99
N LYS A 87 -4.70 -12.85 20.03
CA LYS A 87 -5.41 -12.08 19.00
C LYS A 87 -6.79 -11.66 19.52
N LYS A 88 -7.04 -10.35 19.62
CA LYS A 88 -8.34 -9.79 19.98
C LYS A 88 -8.87 -8.90 18.87
N THR A 89 -10.12 -9.13 18.45
CA THR A 89 -10.83 -8.27 17.51
C THR A 89 -11.68 -7.24 18.26
N VAL A 90 -11.69 -6.00 17.80
CA VAL A 90 -12.46 -4.89 18.39
C VAL A 90 -13.22 -4.20 17.27
N TYR A 91 -14.51 -3.94 17.50
CA TYR A 91 -15.34 -3.15 16.58
C TYR A 91 -15.21 -1.68 16.93
N VAL A 92 -14.57 -0.91 16.05
CA VAL A 92 -14.41 0.54 16.14
C VAL A 92 -15.21 1.18 15.00
N ARG A 93 -15.60 2.45 15.15
CA ARG A 93 -16.25 3.18 14.04
C ARG A 93 -15.23 3.48 12.93
N PRO A 94 -15.62 3.49 11.64
CA PRO A 94 -14.68 3.68 10.54
C PRO A 94 -13.99 5.06 10.57
N GLU A 95 -14.66 6.11 11.06
CA GLU A 95 -14.07 7.43 11.27
C GLU A 95 -12.85 7.37 12.21
N THR A 96 -12.98 6.68 13.36
CA THR A 96 -11.91 6.52 14.34
C THR A 96 -10.74 5.69 13.79
N VAL A 97 -11.01 4.72 12.91
CA VAL A 97 -9.94 3.94 12.26
C VAL A 97 -9.11 4.83 11.34
N ALA A 98 -9.76 5.65 10.51
CA ALA A 98 -9.07 6.58 9.61
C ALA A 98 -8.21 7.59 10.38
N GLU A 99 -8.73 8.17 11.46
CA GLU A 99 -7.98 9.10 12.32
C GLU A 99 -6.74 8.44 12.95
N VAL A 100 -6.84 7.18 13.39
CA VAL A 100 -5.70 6.41 13.92
C VAL A 100 -4.67 6.08 12.83
N GLU A 101 -5.09 5.84 11.59
CA GLU A 101 -4.18 5.63 10.46
C GLU A 101 -3.43 6.92 10.07
N ASP A 102 -4.11 8.07 10.06
CA ASP A 102 -3.48 9.38 9.87
C ASP A 102 -2.46 9.68 10.98
N VAL A 103 -2.82 9.43 12.26
CA VAL A 103 -1.88 9.56 13.39
C VAL A 103 -0.69 8.60 13.24
N ARG A 104 -0.90 7.36 12.81
CA ARG A 104 0.19 6.41 12.55
C ARG A 104 1.13 6.92 11.46
N ALA A 105 0.62 7.49 10.37
CA ALA A 105 1.43 8.06 9.30
C ALA A 105 2.26 9.27 9.80
N LEU A 106 1.68 10.12 10.65
CA LEU A 106 2.40 11.23 11.29
C LEU A 106 3.51 10.73 12.23
N VAL A 107 3.24 9.69 13.04
CA VAL A 107 4.24 9.07 13.93
C VAL A 107 5.38 8.43 13.14
N ASP A 108 5.09 7.69 12.06
CA ASP A 108 6.13 7.13 11.18
C ASP A 108 6.99 8.23 10.54
N ALA A 109 6.36 9.28 10.00
CA ALA A 109 7.07 10.42 9.43
C ALA A 109 7.96 11.14 10.47
N GLN A 110 7.51 11.26 11.71
CA GLN A 110 8.30 11.87 12.78
C GLN A 110 9.44 10.94 13.24
N LEU A 111 9.19 9.65 13.47
CA LEU A 111 10.23 8.64 13.77
C LEU A 111 11.31 8.61 12.68
N ARG A 112 10.89 8.71 11.41
CA ARG A 112 11.76 8.79 10.23
C ARG A 112 12.61 10.06 10.20
N THR A 113 12.15 11.18 10.77
CA THR A 113 12.83 12.48 10.70
C THR A 113 13.70 12.75 11.92
N ASP A 114 13.15 12.53 13.12
CA ASP A 114 13.77 12.90 14.39
C ASP A 114 14.62 11.78 15.01
N HIS A 115 14.31 10.52 14.67
CA HIS A 115 14.88 9.33 15.34
C HIS A 115 15.60 8.35 14.39
N ASP A 116 15.59 8.60 13.08
CA ASP A 116 16.10 7.72 12.00
C ASP A 116 15.51 6.29 12.02
N VAL A 117 14.38 6.09 12.71
CA VAL A 117 13.66 4.81 12.75
C VAL A 117 12.85 4.64 11.46
N ARG A 118 12.70 3.39 11.03
CA ARG A 118 12.09 2.98 9.76
C ARG A 118 11.10 1.85 9.97
N ASP A 119 10.31 1.60 8.94
CA ASP A 119 9.57 0.36 8.75
C ASP A 119 8.69 0.00 9.96
N LEU A 120 8.03 1.01 10.55
CA LEU A 120 7.21 0.88 11.76
C LEU A 120 6.10 -0.16 11.56
N THR A 121 6.23 -1.30 12.23
CA THR A 121 5.22 -2.36 12.10
C THR A 121 3.93 -1.95 12.81
N GLY A 122 2.78 -2.41 12.29
CA GLY A 122 1.49 -2.17 12.94
C GLY A 122 1.45 -2.71 14.36
N ARG A 123 2.12 -3.85 14.63
CA ARG A 123 2.24 -4.43 15.97
C ARG A 123 2.91 -3.47 16.94
N GLU A 124 4.08 -2.94 16.62
CA GLU A 124 4.83 -2.03 17.51
C GLU A 124 4.04 -0.76 17.80
N PHE A 125 3.38 -0.19 16.79
CA PHE A 125 2.52 0.97 16.95
C PHE A 125 1.34 0.69 17.90
N TYR A 126 0.55 -0.36 17.65
CA TYR A 126 -0.61 -0.67 18.49
C TYR A 126 -0.23 -1.11 19.90
N ASP A 127 0.87 -1.86 20.07
CA ASP A 127 1.39 -2.25 21.38
C ASP A 127 1.81 -1.02 22.20
N ALA A 128 2.51 -0.06 21.58
CA ALA A 128 2.85 1.21 22.22
C ALA A 128 1.61 2.05 22.58
N VAL A 129 0.59 2.08 21.73
CA VAL A 129 -0.69 2.77 22.01
C VAL A 129 -1.43 2.13 23.18
N PHE A 130 -1.54 0.79 23.23
CA PHE A 130 -2.16 0.11 24.37
C PHE A 130 -1.34 0.27 25.66
N GLN A 131 -0.02 0.23 25.59
CA GLN A 131 0.85 0.47 26.74
C GLN A 131 0.74 1.91 27.26
N LEU A 132 0.56 2.90 26.37
CA LEU A 132 0.28 4.29 26.74
C LEU A 132 -1.08 4.41 27.45
N ALA A 133 -2.15 3.88 26.87
CA ALA A 133 -3.49 3.89 27.46
C ALA A 133 -3.57 3.13 28.81
N ALA A 134 -2.77 2.07 28.98
CA ALA A 134 -2.64 1.37 30.26
C ALA A 134 -1.82 2.17 31.31
N SER A 135 -0.94 3.07 30.86
CA SER A 135 -0.09 3.90 31.73
C SER A 135 -0.80 5.19 32.18
N ASP A 136 -1.70 5.73 31.36
CA ASP A 136 -2.53 6.91 31.67
C ASP A 136 -4.02 6.53 31.74
N THR A 137 -4.41 5.92 32.87
CA THR A 137 -5.80 5.52 33.10
C THR A 137 -6.71 6.73 33.35
N ASP A 138 -6.19 7.84 33.87
CA ASP A 138 -6.98 9.03 34.15
C ASP A 138 -7.40 9.71 32.83
N GLY A 139 -6.47 9.93 31.90
CA GLY A 139 -6.79 10.45 30.56
C GLY A 139 -7.75 9.54 29.78
N LEU A 140 -7.60 8.21 29.90
CA LEU A 140 -8.52 7.24 29.29
C LEU A 140 -9.95 7.30 29.88
N ILE A 141 -10.09 7.64 31.17
CA ILE A 141 -11.40 7.84 31.80
C ILE A 141 -12.05 9.14 31.31
N GLU A 142 -11.28 10.22 31.16
CA GLU A 142 -11.77 11.50 30.65
C GLU A 142 -12.33 11.34 29.22
N GLU A 143 -11.55 10.75 28.31
CA GLU A 143 -11.95 10.45 26.92
C GLU A 143 -13.23 9.59 26.85
N LEU A 144 -13.32 8.54 27.70
CA LEU A 144 -14.47 7.63 27.72
C LEU A 144 -15.74 8.30 28.27
N LEU A 145 -15.60 9.30 29.14
CA LEU A 145 -16.74 10.09 29.62
C LEU A 145 -17.20 11.08 28.55
N GLU A 146 -16.29 11.79 27.88
CA GLU A 146 -16.60 12.70 26.78
C GLU A 146 -17.34 11.97 25.64
N ALA A 147 -16.79 10.85 25.16
CA ALA A 147 -17.40 10.00 24.13
C ALA A 147 -18.75 9.35 24.53
N ARG A 148 -19.18 9.50 25.79
CA ARG A 148 -20.47 9.03 26.31
C ARG A 148 -21.51 10.15 26.45
N GLU A 149 -21.07 11.41 26.48
CA GLU A 149 -21.94 12.59 26.55
C GLU A 149 -22.35 13.10 25.15
N GLU A 150 -21.76 12.56 24.08
CA GLU A 150 -22.09 12.76 22.65
C GLU A 150 -23.36 12.00 22.17
#